data_AF-A0A8K0DB00-F1
#
_entry.id   AF-A0A8K0DB00-F1
#
_cell.length_a   1.000
_cell.length_b   1.000
_cell.length_c   1.000
_cell.angle_alpha   90.00
_cell.angle_beta   90.00
_cell.angle_gamma   90.00
#
_symmetry.space_group_name_H-M   'P 1'
#
loop_
_entity.id
_entity.type
_entity.pdbx_description
1 polymer ?
#
loop_
_entity_poly.entity_id
_entity_poly.type
_entity_poly.pdbx_seq_one_letter_code
_entity_poly.pdbx_strand_id
1 'polypeptide(L)'
;MWSTGEANANKTAGKSGKRSAASVLQDITSTSPKRAQRYRCAHKSWTSGEDRSVKRTLIINAKLSKHQYLLIRSASQSYNANISLFKNKILEAKRKCLPVATIVTENSAEIKLQCILDLTTQRICSYHSSVLQTVPNESKSFTMIYKQGCDSSSGQNPIISHMSHTKMLNRKRSFNTEVLNLLVAPDIPPRNIQNDYCSSESESDN
;
A
#
# COMPACT_ATOMS: atom_id res chain seq x y z
N MET A 1 36.55 -29.86 28.12
CA MET A 1 37.76 -29.16 27.61
C MET A 1 37.40 -28.30 26.38
N TRP A 2 36.45 -27.36 26.49
CA TRP A 2 35.89 -26.57 25.36
C TRP A 2 35.92 -25.04 25.60
N SER A 3 36.43 -24.57 26.74
CA SER A 3 36.28 -23.18 27.21
C SER A 3 37.15 -22.16 26.46
N THR A 4 38.24 -22.60 25.83
CA THR A 4 39.26 -21.70 25.25
C THR A 4 38.84 -21.07 23.92
N GLY A 5 37.94 -21.70 23.17
CA GLY A 5 37.47 -21.20 21.87
C GLY A 5 36.47 -20.04 21.97
N GLU A 6 35.51 -20.13 22.90
CA GLU A 6 34.42 -19.15 23.06
C GLU A 6 34.92 -17.82 23.64
N ALA A 7 35.82 -17.87 24.61
CA ALA A 7 36.45 -16.68 25.18
C ALA A 7 37.25 -15.88 24.14
N ASN A 8 37.81 -16.58 23.14
CA ASN A 8 38.61 -15.97 22.09
C ASN A 8 37.74 -15.25 21.04
N ALA A 9 36.58 -15.82 20.71
CA ALA A 9 35.58 -15.21 19.82
C ALA A 9 34.97 -13.92 20.40
N ASN A 10 34.68 -13.90 21.70
CA ASN A 10 34.12 -12.71 22.35
C ASN A 10 35.16 -11.56 22.43
N LYS A 11 36.41 -11.87 22.78
CA LYS A 11 37.52 -10.90 22.81
C LYS A 11 37.84 -10.33 21.42
N THR A 12 37.81 -11.15 20.37
CA THR A 12 38.02 -10.68 18.99
C THR A 12 36.87 -9.81 18.50
N ALA A 13 35.62 -10.17 18.79
CA ALA A 13 34.45 -9.35 18.46
C ALA A 13 34.51 -7.96 19.10
N GLY A 14 34.87 -7.88 20.39
CA GLY A 14 35.06 -6.61 21.12
C GLY A 14 36.18 -5.74 20.53
N LYS A 15 37.34 -6.34 20.20
CA LYS A 15 38.47 -5.62 19.56
C LYS A 15 38.14 -5.11 18.16
N SER A 16 37.28 -5.82 17.42
CA SER A 16 36.83 -5.41 16.07
C SER A 16 35.74 -4.33 16.04
N GLY A 17 35.33 -3.80 17.21
CA GLY A 17 34.30 -2.77 17.32
C GLY A 17 32.85 -3.31 17.28
N LYS A 18 32.66 -4.62 17.15
CA LYS A 18 31.34 -5.28 17.07
C LYS A 18 30.75 -5.52 18.46
N ARG A 19 30.55 -4.43 19.23
CA ARG A 19 30.10 -4.48 20.63
C ARG A 19 28.78 -5.21 20.82
N SER A 20 27.83 -5.04 19.91
CA SER A 20 26.54 -5.74 19.97
C SER A 20 26.67 -7.25 19.78
N ALA A 21 27.57 -7.70 18.90
CA ALA A 21 27.82 -9.13 18.70
C ALA A 21 28.51 -9.74 19.94
N ALA A 22 29.46 -9.02 20.54
CA ALA A 22 30.12 -9.42 21.78
C ALA A 22 29.12 -9.55 22.94
N SER A 23 28.20 -8.58 23.07
CA SER A 23 27.14 -8.62 24.08
C SER A 23 26.18 -9.80 23.87
N VAL A 24 25.74 -10.06 22.64
CA VAL A 24 24.89 -11.23 22.35
C VAL A 24 25.61 -12.55 22.63
N LEU A 25 26.90 -12.66 22.28
CA LEU A 25 27.70 -13.83 22.60
C LEU A 25 27.84 -14.01 24.11
N GLN A 26 28.05 -12.93 24.86
CA GLN A 26 28.10 -12.95 26.31
C GLN A 26 26.77 -13.45 26.89
N ASP A 27 25.64 -12.93 26.43
CA ASP A 27 24.31 -13.36 26.89
C ASP A 27 24.03 -14.84 26.60
N ILE A 28 24.44 -15.31 25.42
CA ILE A 28 24.24 -16.70 25.00
C ILE A 28 25.07 -17.66 25.87
N THR A 29 26.30 -17.26 26.22
CA THR A 29 27.27 -18.10 26.95
C THR A 29 27.09 -18.04 28.47
N SER A 30 26.74 -16.88 29.02
CA SER A 30 26.75 -16.67 30.48
C SER A 30 25.40 -16.91 31.18
N THR A 31 24.27 -16.82 30.47
CA THR A 31 22.95 -16.79 31.14
C THR A 31 22.23 -18.14 31.19
N SER A 32 22.10 -18.86 30.07
CA SER A 32 21.35 -20.13 30.03
C SER A 32 21.56 -20.90 28.72
N PRO A 33 21.67 -22.25 28.74
CA PRO A 33 21.79 -23.09 27.53
C PRO A 33 20.64 -22.94 26.53
N LYS A 34 19.44 -22.55 27.00
CA LYS A 34 18.26 -22.35 26.15
C LYS A 34 18.24 -20.97 25.47
N ARG A 35 19.12 -20.05 25.86
CA ARG A 35 19.15 -18.67 25.36
C ARG A 35 19.45 -18.61 23.87
N ALA A 36 20.42 -19.41 23.40
CA ALA A 36 20.74 -19.56 21.98
C ALA A 36 19.50 -19.97 21.16
N GLN A 37 18.73 -20.94 21.67
CA GLN A 37 17.52 -21.43 21.02
C GLN A 37 16.43 -20.34 20.96
N ARG A 38 16.29 -19.52 22.00
CA ARG A 38 15.35 -18.38 22.00
C ARG A 38 15.72 -17.34 20.94
N TYR A 39 17.00 -16.94 20.86
CA TYR A 39 17.46 -16.05 19.78
C TYR A 39 17.22 -16.65 18.40
N ARG A 40 17.46 -17.96 18.23
CA ARG A 40 17.19 -18.65 16.96
C ARG A 40 15.70 -18.66 16.60
N CYS A 41 14.83 -18.94 17.55
CA CYS A 41 13.38 -18.92 17.33
C CYS A 41 12.87 -17.50 17.04
N ALA A 42 13.34 -16.49 17.79
CA ALA A 42 13.00 -15.09 17.56
C ALA A 42 13.51 -14.58 16.20
N HIS A 43 14.73 -14.97 15.81
CA HIS A 43 15.28 -14.64 14.50
C HIS A 43 14.47 -15.32 13.39
N LYS A 44 14.11 -16.60 13.54
CA LYS A 44 13.24 -17.30 12.58
C LYS A 44 11.86 -16.66 12.46
N SER A 45 11.23 -16.28 13.58
CA SER A 45 9.94 -15.60 13.54
C SER A 45 10.05 -14.23 12.86
N TRP A 46 11.13 -13.49 13.11
CA TRP A 46 11.38 -12.19 12.48
C TRP A 46 11.62 -12.30 10.97
N THR A 47 12.42 -13.28 10.52
CA THR A 47 12.67 -13.49 9.09
C THR A 47 11.48 -14.10 8.36
N SER A 48 10.65 -14.89 9.04
CA SER A 48 9.38 -15.41 8.48
C SER A 48 8.27 -14.35 8.43
N GLY A 49 8.40 -13.29 9.22
CA GLY A 49 7.45 -12.19 9.36
C GLY A 49 7.76 -10.98 8.48
N GLU A 50 8.34 -11.17 7.28
CA GLU A 50 8.43 -10.07 6.32
C GLU A 50 7.02 -9.69 5.87
N ASP A 51 6.45 -8.73 6.59
CA ASP A 51 5.14 -8.20 6.30
C ASP A 51 5.11 -7.60 4.89
N ARG A 52 4.27 -8.20 4.05
CA ARG A 52 4.07 -7.89 2.64
C ARG A 52 3.62 -6.44 2.45
N SER A 53 3.03 -5.83 3.48
CA SER A 53 2.51 -4.46 3.47
C SER A 53 3.65 -3.42 3.47
N VAL A 54 4.66 -3.58 4.34
CA VAL A 54 5.71 -2.60 4.65
C VAL A 54 6.57 -2.25 3.42
N LYS A 55 6.75 -3.22 2.51
CA LYS A 55 7.66 -3.11 1.37
C LYS A 55 7.04 -2.44 0.13
N ARG A 56 5.73 -2.58 -0.09
CA ARG A 56 5.00 -1.85 -1.16
C ARG A 56 4.93 -0.35 -0.83
N THR A 57 4.76 -0.06 0.46
CA THR A 57 4.76 1.29 1.02
C THR A 57 6.06 2.02 0.73
N LEU A 58 7.21 1.34 0.68
CA LEU A 58 8.50 1.96 0.36
C LEU A 58 8.52 2.64 -1.01
N ILE A 59 8.05 1.96 -2.07
CA ILE A 59 8.07 2.52 -3.43
C ILE A 59 7.15 3.75 -3.53
N ILE A 60 5.97 3.66 -2.91
CA ILE A 60 4.96 4.72 -2.94
C ILE A 60 5.43 5.91 -2.11
N ASN A 61 5.83 5.68 -0.86
CA ASN A 61 6.24 6.74 0.06
C ASN A 61 7.54 7.43 -0.38
N ALA A 62 8.51 6.67 -0.90
CA ALA A 62 9.77 7.22 -1.40
C ALA A 62 9.69 7.69 -2.87
N LYS A 63 8.50 7.63 -3.51
CA LYS A 63 8.25 8.07 -4.90
C LYS A 63 9.28 7.55 -5.90
N LEU A 64 9.70 6.30 -5.74
CA LEU A 64 10.78 5.74 -6.56
C LEU A 64 10.31 5.45 -7.99
N SER A 65 11.13 5.84 -8.96
CA SER A 65 10.96 5.38 -10.33
C SER A 65 11.26 3.89 -10.44
N LYS A 66 10.76 3.24 -11.50
CA LYS A 66 11.07 1.83 -11.79
C LYS A 66 12.59 1.60 -11.87
N HIS A 67 13.32 2.53 -12.50
CA HIS A 67 14.78 2.44 -12.64
C HIS A 67 15.48 2.53 -11.29
N GLN A 68 15.13 3.53 -10.46
CA GLN A 68 15.69 3.70 -9.12
C GLN A 68 15.43 2.48 -8.24
N TYR A 69 14.21 1.94 -8.27
CA TYR A 69 13.88 0.71 -7.55
C TYR A 69 14.75 -0.47 -8.00
N LEU A 70 14.99 -0.62 -9.31
CA LEU A 70 15.84 -1.69 -9.84
C LEU A 70 17.31 -1.53 -9.42
N LEU A 71 17.83 -0.29 -9.39
CA LEU A 71 19.18 -0.01 -8.89
C LEU A 71 19.32 -0.32 -7.39
N ILE A 72 18.37 0.13 -6.57
CA ILE A 72 18.36 -0.17 -5.13
C ILE A 72 18.28 -1.68 -4.91
N ARG A 73 17.47 -2.38 -5.73
CA ARG A 73 17.38 -3.84 -5.69
C ARG A 73 18.72 -4.49 -6.06
N SER A 74 19.37 -4.10 -7.14
CA SER A 74 20.66 -4.70 -7.53
C SER A 74 21.73 -4.42 -6.49
N ALA A 75 21.77 -3.21 -5.92
CA ALA A 75 22.66 -2.88 -4.83
C ALA A 75 22.36 -3.70 -3.55
N SER A 76 21.09 -3.91 -3.21
CA SER A 76 20.75 -4.69 -2.00
C SER A 76 21.16 -6.17 -2.09
N GLN A 77 21.19 -6.72 -3.30
CA GLN A 77 21.63 -8.11 -3.53
C GLN A 77 23.11 -8.30 -3.22
N SER A 78 23.98 -7.30 -3.48
CA SER A 78 25.40 -7.39 -3.13
C SER A 78 25.65 -7.35 -1.63
N TYR A 79 24.72 -6.80 -0.84
CA TYR A 79 24.76 -6.79 0.62
C TYR A 79 23.98 -7.94 1.28
N ASN A 80 23.59 -8.96 0.50
CA ASN A 80 22.79 -10.10 0.96
C ASN A 80 21.42 -9.70 1.58
N ALA A 81 20.93 -8.49 1.28
CA ALA A 81 19.62 -8.02 1.68
C ALA A 81 18.60 -8.41 0.59
N ASN A 82 17.69 -9.33 0.93
CA ASN A 82 16.80 -9.94 -0.06
C ASN A 82 15.56 -9.07 -0.35
N ILE A 83 15.76 -7.90 -0.96
CA ILE A 83 14.68 -7.04 -1.50
C ILE A 83 14.11 -7.65 -2.81
N SER A 84 14.67 -8.78 -3.27
CA SER A 84 14.52 -9.35 -4.61
C SER A 84 13.13 -9.90 -4.97
N LEU A 85 12.29 -10.30 -4.00
CA LEU A 85 11.17 -11.21 -4.28
C LEU A 85 9.89 -10.57 -4.88
N PHE A 86 9.93 -9.32 -5.36
CA PHE A 86 8.70 -8.51 -5.38
C PHE A 86 8.27 -7.88 -6.71
N LYS A 87 9.02 -7.94 -7.83
CA LYS A 87 8.52 -7.34 -9.10
C LYS A 87 7.17 -7.92 -9.53
N ASN A 88 7.04 -9.25 -9.52
CA ASN A 88 5.80 -9.93 -9.91
C ASN A 88 4.67 -9.66 -8.91
N LYS A 89 4.99 -9.64 -7.61
CA LYS A 89 4.02 -9.35 -6.54
C LYS A 89 3.54 -7.90 -6.55
N ILE A 90 4.42 -6.93 -6.87
CA ILE A 90 4.04 -5.53 -7.04
C ILE A 90 3.12 -5.37 -8.25
N LEU A 91 3.44 -6.04 -9.37
CA LEU A 91 2.59 -6.02 -10.56
C LEU A 91 1.22 -6.66 -10.28
N GLU A 92 1.19 -7.78 -9.59
CA GLU A 92 -0.05 -8.44 -9.15
C GLU A 92 -0.86 -7.53 -8.22
N ALA A 93 -0.21 -6.90 -7.24
CA ALA A 93 -0.84 -5.97 -6.33
C ALA A 93 -1.34 -4.68 -7.02
N LYS A 94 -0.66 -4.23 -8.10
CA LYS A 94 -1.14 -3.14 -8.96
C LYS A 94 -2.37 -3.59 -9.75
N ARG A 95 -2.34 -4.77 -10.36
CA ARG A 95 -3.49 -5.34 -11.10
C ARG A 95 -4.73 -5.47 -10.23
N LYS A 96 -4.58 -5.95 -8.99
CA LYS A 96 -5.69 -6.03 -8.01
C LYS A 96 -6.28 -4.67 -7.61
N CYS A 97 -5.61 -3.56 -7.91
CA CYS A 97 -6.08 -2.21 -7.61
C CYS A 97 -6.61 -1.47 -8.84
N LEU A 98 -6.61 -2.09 -10.02
CA LEU A 98 -7.09 -1.48 -11.26
C LEU A 98 -8.53 -1.93 -11.55
N PRO A 99 -9.41 -1.02 -11.96
CA PRO A 99 -10.76 -1.37 -12.39
C PRO A 99 -10.74 -2.11 -13.73
N VAL A 100 -11.61 -3.10 -13.86
CA VAL A 100 -11.63 -4.04 -15.01
C VAL A 100 -12.20 -3.39 -16.28
N ALA A 101 -13.10 -2.41 -16.13
CA ALA A 101 -13.82 -1.77 -17.24
C ALA A 101 -13.41 -0.30 -17.42
N THR A 102 -12.18 -0.08 -17.87
CA THR A 102 -11.67 1.27 -18.20
C THR A 102 -11.71 1.46 -19.71
N ILE A 103 -12.44 2.47 -20.19
CA ILE A 103 -12.43 2.89 -21.59
C ILE A 103 -11.46 4.06 -21.68
N VAL A 104 -10.42 3.93 -22.50
CA VAL A 104 -9.42 4.99 -22.71
C VAL A 104 -9.43 5.35 -24.18
N THR A 105 -9.70 6.63 -24.46
CA THR A 105 -9.58 7.25 -25.78
C THR A 105 -8.45 8.28 -25.74
N GLU A 106 -8.15 8.90 -26.88
CA GLU A 106 -7.13 9.96 -26.95
C GLU A 106 -7.51 11.19 -26.11
N ASN A 107 -8.81 11.43 -25.93
CA ASN A 107 -9.34 12.65 -25.31
C ASN A 107 -9.95 12.40 -23.93
N SER A 108 -10.32 11.16 -23.59
CA SER A 108 -10.98 10.82 -22.33
C SER A 108 -10.51 9.48 -21.77
N ALA A 109 -10.62 9.34 -20.46
CA ALA A 109 -10.53 8.07 -19.78
C ALA A 109 -11.74 7.95 -18.85
N GLU A 110 -12.57 6.93 -19.08
CA GLU A 110 -13.87 6.77 -18.46
C GLU A 110 -13.97 5.39 -17.82
N ILE A 111 -14.55 5.36 -16.61
CA ILE A 111 -14.80 4.14 -15.85
C ILE A 111 -16.23 4.22 -15.32
N LYS A 112 -16.95 3.10 -15.36
CA LYS A 112 -18.27 3.01 -14.73
C LYS A 112 -18.15 3.26 -13.22
N LEU A 113 -18.94 4.20 -12.70
CA LEU A 113 -18.93 4.55 -11.27
C LEU A 113 -19.08 3.31 -10.38
N GLN A 114 -20.04 2.43 -10.70
CA GLN A 114 -20.26 1.18 -9.96
C GLN A 114 -18.99 0.33 -9.84
N CYS A 115 -18.18 0.24 -10.89
CA CYS A 115 -16.93 -0.52 -10.88
C CYS A 115 -15.92 0.05 -9.86
N ILE A 116 -15.89 1.38 -9.70
CA ILE A 116 -15.05 2.05 -8.70
C ILE A 116 -15.58 1.78 -7.29
N LEU A 117 -16.90 1.89 -7.08
CA LEU A 117 -17.54 1.64 -5.78
C LEU A 117 -17.32 0.20 -5.32
N ASP A 118 -17.54 -0.77 -6.20
CA ASP A 118 -17.34 -2.20 -5.91
C ASP A 118 -15.88 -2.51 -5.57
N LEU A 119 -14.94 -2.03 -6.41
CA LEU A 119 -13.51 -2.22 -6.20
C LEU A 119 -13.06 -1.59 -4.87
N THR A 120 -13.57 -0.41 -4.55
CA THR A 120 -13.22 0.31 -3.31
C THR A 120 -13.76 -0.44 -2.09
N THR A 121 -15.03 -0.86 -2.15
CA THR A 121 -15.68 -1.66 -1.10
C THR A 121 -14.93 -2.97 -0.86
N GLN A 122 -14.66 -3.73 -1.93
CA GLN A 122 -13.94 -5.00 -1.85
C GLN A 122 -12.56 -4.83 -1.19
N ARG A 123 -11.85 -3.75 -1.50
CA ARG A 123 -10.52 -3.46 -0.94
C ARG A 123 -10.59 -3.09 0.53
N ILE A 124 -11.55 -2.25 0.93
CA ILE A 124 -11.78 -1.90 2.34
C ILE A 124 -12.14 -3.14 3.13
N CYS A 125 -13.07 -3.95 2.64
CA CYS A 125 -13.45 -5.21 3.28
C CYS A 125 -12.28 -6.19 3.39
N SER A 126 -11.45 -6.31 2.35
CA SER A 126 -10.27 -7.18 2.38
C SER A 126 -9.24 -6.70 3.41
N TYR A 127 -9.01 -5.38 3.46
CA TYR A 127 -8.04 -4.77 4.38
C TYR A 127 -8.49 -4.89 5.84
N HIS A 128 -9.78 -4.70 6.12
CA HIS A 128 -10.37 -4.82 7.46
C HIS A 128 -10.96 -6.21 7.75
N SER A 129 -10.60 -7.24 6.97
CA SER A 129 -11.20 -8.57 7.08
C SER A 129 -11.12 -9.17 8.49
N SER A 130 -10.03 -8.94 9.22
CA SER A 130 -9.88 -9.38 10.62
C SER A 130 -10.89 -8.70 11.57
N VAL A 131 -11.17 -7.41 11.37
CA VAL A 131 -12.15 -6.64 12.16
C VAL A 131 -13.58 -6.99 11.74
N LEU A 132 -13.82 -7.21 10.45
CA LEU A 132 -15.14 -7.62 9.97
C LEU A 132 -15.54 -9.03 10.43
N GLN A 133 -14.55 -9.89 10.71
CA GLN A 133 -14.79 -11.20 11.30
C GLN A 133 -15.22 -11.15 12.77
N THR A 134 -14.92 -10.06 13.50
CA THR A 134 -15.35 -9.91 14.90
C THR A 134 -16.78 -9.39 15.02
N VAL A 135 -17.40 -8.94 13.92
CA VAL A 135 -18.78 -8.46 13.92
C VAL A 135 -19.75 -9.67 13.84
N PRO A 136 -20.75 -9.77 14.74
CA PRO A 136 -21.75 -10.82 14.70
C PRO A 136 -22.46 -10.89 13.34
N ASN A 137 -22.78 -12.10 12.86
CA ASN A 137 -23.39 -12.31 11.55
C ASN A 137 -24.74 -11.60 11.38
N GLU A 138 -25.49 -11.46 12.47
CA GLU A 138 -26.80 -10.81 12.52
C GLU A 138 -26.74 -9.29 12.27
N SER A 139 -25.55 -8.67 12.38
CA SER A 139 -25.34 -7.23 12.18
C SER A 139 -24.48 -6.90 10.95
N LYS A 140 -24.36 -7.83 9.99
CA LYS A 140 -23.52 -7.65 8.78
C LYS A 140 -24.22 -6.86 7.67
N SER A 141 -24.89 -5.76 8.04
CA SER A 141 -25.32 -4.74 7.10
C SER A 141 -24.41 -3.52 7.27
N PHE A 142 -23.70 -3.15 6.20
CA PHE A 142 -22.79 -2.01 6.21
C PHE A 142 -23.29 -0.96 5.23
N THR A 143 -23.38 0.28 5.70
CA THR A 143 -23.67 1.44 4.84
C THR A 143 -22.38 2.20 4.60
N MET A 144 -22.08 2.43 3.33
CA MET A 144 -20.87 3.11 2.90
C MET A 144 -21.23 4.47 2.32
N ILE A 145 -20.69 5.54 2.92
CA ILE A 145 -20.98 6.91 2.54
C ILE A 145 -19.83 7.43 1.69
N TYR A 146 -20.15 7.91 0.49
CA TYR A 146 -19.19 8.41 -0.49
C TYR A 146 -19.39 9.91 -0.72
N LYS A 147 -18.29 10.58 -1.08
CA LYS A 147 -18.30 11.93 -1.63
C LYS A 147 -17.77 11.89 -3.05
N GLN A 148 -18.45 12.56 -3.97
CA GLN A 148 -18.00 12.73 -5.34
C GLN A 148 -17.74 14.20 -5.62
N GLY A 149 -16.68 14.50 -6.37
CA GLY A 149 -16.32 15.84 -6.80
C GLY A 149 -15.65 15.84 -8.18
N CYS A 150 -15.63 17.00 -8.83
CA CYS A 150 -14.97 17.20 -10.10
C CYS A 150 -14.12 18.47 -10.05
N ASP A 151 -12.81 18.31 -10.21
CA ASP A 151 -11.86 19.42 -10.20
C ASP A 151 -11.21 19.58 -11.57
N SER A 152 -11.02 20.84 -11.99
CA SER A 152 -10.30 21.18 -13.21
C SER A 152 -8.87 21.62 -12.86
N SER A 153 -7.89 21.12 -13.59
CA SER A 153 -6.48 21.54 -13.45
C SER A 153 -5.97 22.13 -14.77
N SER A 154 -5.29 23.28 -14.68
CA SER A 154 -4.57 23.92 -15.78
C SER A 154 -3.05 23.82 -15.56
N GLY A 155 -2.25 23.89 -16.64
CA GLY A 155 -0.78 23.97 -16.53
C GLY A 155 0.01 22.69 -16.84
N GLN A 156 -0.56 21.73 -17.57
CA GLN A 156 0.23 20.59 -18.07
C GLN A 156 1.06 21.02 -19.29
N ASN A 157 2.35 20.71 -19.28
CA ASN A 157 3.21 20.96 -20.45
C ASN A 157 2.71 20.15 -21.65
N PRO A 158 2.58 20.76 -22.83
CA PRO A 158 2.21 20.02 -24.03
C PRO A 158 3.30 18.97 -24.31
N ILE A 159 2.87 17.73 -24.50
CA ILE A 159 3.77 16.67 -24.99
C ILE A 159 4.00 16.97 -26.46
N ILE A 160 5.22 17.37 -26.81
CA ILE A 160 5.61 17.59 -28.20
C ILE A 160 5.79 16.21 -28.84
N SER A 161 4.75 15.72 -29.49
CA SER A 161 4.87 14.59 -30.41
C SER A 161 5.35 15.11 -31.77
N HIS A 162 6.19 14.34 -32.46
CA HIS A 162 6.83 14.73 -33.73
C HIS A 162 5.84 14.83 -34.92
N MET A 163 4.53 14.73 -34.66
CA MET A 163 3.51 14.88 -35.69
C MET A 163 2.68 16.14 -35.45
N SER A 164 2.75 17.04 -36.43
CA SER A 164 1.90 18.22 -36.66
C SER A 164 1.99 19.38 -35.65
N HIS A 165 2.33 20.56 -36.19
CA HIS A 165 2.30 21.88 -35.55
C HIS A 165 0.86 22.31 -35.18
N THR A 166 0.26 21.69 -34.16
CA THR A 166 -0.93 22.23 -33.50
C THR A 166 -0.73 22.17 -31.99
N LYS A 167 -0.68 23.34 -31.34
CA LYS A 167 -0.63 23.46 -29.88
C LYS A 167 -1.96 22.96 -29.29
N MET A 168 -2.03 21.68 -28.98
CA MET A 168 -3.17 21.08 -28.27
C MET A 168 -3.22 21.63 -26.84
N LEU A 169 -4.34 22.26 -26.48
CA LEU A 169 -4.58 22.78 -25.13
C LEU A 169 -4.92 21.60 -24.21
N ASN A 170 -3.94 21.09 -23.45
CA ASN A 170 -4.15 19.99 -22.51
C ASN A 170 -4.88 20.48 -21.25
N ARG A 171 -6.23 20.52 -21.28
CA ARG A 171 -7.06 20.69 -20.08
C ARG A 171 -7.40 19.30 -19.51
N LYS A 172 -7.03 19.06 -18.26
CA LYS A 172 -7.39 17.84 -17.54
C LYS A 172 -8.50 18.15 -16.55
N ARG A 173 -9.62 17.43 -16.65
CA ARG A 173 -10.63 17.34 -15.59
C ARG A 173 -10.47 15.99 -14.90
N SER A 174 -10.50 15.99 -13.58
CA SER A 174 -10.43 14.78 -12.77
C SER A 174 -11.69 14.65 -11.94
N PHE A 175 -12.37 13.50 -12.08
CA PHE A 175 -13.45 13.10 -11.20
C PHE A 175 -12.87 12.28 -10.05
N ASN A 176 -13.13 12.72 -8.82
CA ASN A 176 -12.64 12.08 -7.62
C ASN A 176 -13.82 11.48 -6.84
N THR A 177 -13.64 10.29 -6.30
CA THR A 177 -14.58 9.65 -5.38
C THR A 177 -13.81 9.28 -4.12
N GLU A 178 -14.26 9.80 -2.98
CA GLU A 178 -13.66 9.57 -1.68
C GLU A 178 -14.67 8.83 -0.79
N VAL A 179 -14.18 7.88 0.01
CA VAL A 179 -14.98 7.21 1.03
C VAL A 179 -14.88 8.04 2.30
N LEU A 180 -16.02 8.50 2.81
CA LEU A 180 -16.06 9.32 4.02
C LEU A 180 -16.12 8.44 5.27
N ASN A 181 -17.02 7.47 5.31
CA ASN A 181 -17.24 6.61 6.48
C ASN A 181 -17.80 5.23 6.08
N LEU A 182 -17.42 4.21 6.86
CA LEU A 182 -18.05 2.88 6.85
C LEU A 182 -18.80 2.71 8.18
N LEU A 183 -20.12 2.62 8.12
CA LEU A 183 -20.97 2.49 9.30
C LEU A 183 -21.60 1.10 9.33
N VAL A 184 -21.61 0.46 10.49
CA VAL A 184 -22.49 -0.70 10.74
C VAL A 184 -23.90 -0.14 10.83
N ALA A 185 -24.78 -0.58 9.94
CA ALA A 185 -26.16 -0.14 9.99
C ALA A 185 -26.85 -0.82 11.17
N PRO A 186 -27.52 -0.07 12.07
CA PRO A 186 -28.60 -0.67 12.84
C PRO A 186 -29.70 -1.10 11.85
N ASP A 187 -30.46 -2.15 12.18
CA ASP A 187 -31.61 -2.60 11.38
C ASP A 187 -32.60 -1.45 11.14
N ILE A 188 -32.44 -0.75 10.02
CA ILE A 188 -33.33 0.33 9.60
C ILE A 188 -33.96 -0.13 8.28
N PRO A 189 -35.30 -0.26 8.19
CA PRO A 189 -35.96 -0.62 6.95
C PRO A 189 -35.69 0.45 5.87
N PRO A 190 -35.65 0.04 4.58
CA PRO A 190 -35.21 0.92 3.50
C PRO A 190 -36.07 2.18 3.42
N ARG A 191 -35.46 3.35 3.66
CA ARG A 191 -36.09 4.64 3.34
C ARG A 191 -35.99 4.88 1.84
N ASN A 192 -37.13 5.08 1.22
CA ASN A 192 -37.26 5.52 -0.16
C ASN A 192 -36.78 6.98 -0.24
N ILE A 193 -35.52 7.19 -0.67
CA ILE A 193 -34.99 8.55 -0.91
C ILE A 193 -35.45 8.92 -2.32
N GLN A 194 -36.59 9.59 -2.39
CA GLN A 194 -37.09 10.19 -3.60
C GLN A 194 -36.33 11.51 -3.81
N ASN A 195 -35.49 11.52 -4.85
CA ASN A 195 -34.82 12.64 -5.50
C ASN A 195 -35.22 14.06 -5.06
N ASP A 196 -34.44 14.69 -4.19
CA ASP A 196 -34.34 16.15 -4.12
C ASP A 196 -33.30 16.61 -5.16
N TYR A 197 -33.74 16.77 -6.41
CA TYR A 197 -32.98 17.51 -7.40
C TYR A 197 -33.02 18.99 -7.06
N CYS A 198 -31.83 19.58 -7.00
CA CYS A 198 -31.55 21.00 -6.92
C CYS A 198 -32.27 21.74 -8.06
N SER A 199 -33.29 22.54 -7.73
CA SER A 199 -33.86 23.54 -8.64
C SER A 199 -32.81 24.62 -8.90
N SER A 200 -32.16 24.57 -10.07
CA SER A 200 -31.44 25.74 -10.59
C SER A 200 -32.46 26.77 -11.05
N GLU A 201 -32.50 27.91 -10.36
CA GLU A 201 -33.18 29.13 -10.82
C GLU A 201 -32.65 29.51 -12.21
N SER A 202 -33.57 29.66 -13.15
CA SER A 202 -33.31 30.30 -14.44
C SER A 202 -33.36 31.83 -14.24
N GLU A 203 -32.19 32.47 -14.22
CA GLU A 203 -32.11 33.93 -14.43
C GLU A 203 -32.49 34.22 -15.88
N SER A 204 -33.56 35.00 -16.03
CA SER A 204 -34.03 35.60 -17.27
C SER A 204 -33.25 36.90 -17.53
N ASP A 205 -32.47 36.93 -18.61
CA ASP A 205 -31.93 38.17 -19.16
C ASP A 205 -33.06 39.01 -19.78
N ASN A 206 -33.19 40.25 -19.31
CA ASN A 206 -33.93 41.34 -19.96
C ASN A 206 -32.90 42.34 -20.52
#